data_AF-A0A3B3IU52-F1
#
_entry.id   AF-A0A3B3IU52-F1
#
_cell.length_a   1.000
_cell.length_b   1.000
_cell.length_c   1.000
_cell.angle_alpha   90.00
_cell.angle_beta   90.00
_cell.angle_gamma   90.00
#
_symmetry.space_group_name_H-M   'P 1'
#
loop_
_entity.id
_entity.type
_entity.pdbx_description
1 polymer ?
#
loop_
_entity_poly.entity_id
_entity_poly.type
_entity_poly.pdbx_seq_one_letter_code
_entity_poly.pdbx_strand_id
1 'polypeptide(L)'
;CPATEGIFDYAAAIGGATITAAQCLIDGMCKVAINWSGGWHHAKNVLKEVYQAFNPKAVVLQLGADTIAGDPMCSFNMTPVGIGKCLKYILQWQLATLILGGGGYNLANTARCWTYLTGVILGKTLSSEIPDHEFFTAYGPDYVLEITPSCRPDRNEPHRIQQILNYIKGNLKHVV
;
A
#
# COMPACT_ATOMS: atom_id res chain seq x y z
N CYS A 1 -6.32 -19.87 -2.80
CA CYS A 1 -6.13 -20.10 -4.24
C CYS A 1 -7.04 -21.24 -4.70
N PRO A 2 -8.32 -20.98 -5.02
CA PRO A 2 -9.18 -21.97 -5.65
C PRO A 2 -8.71 -22.24 -7.09
N ALA A 3 -8.79 -23.49 -7.54
CA ALA A 3 -8.59 -23.82 -8.95
C ALA A 3 -9.86 -23.41 -9.73
N THR A 4 -9.74 -22.41 -10.61
CA THR A 4 -10.84 -21.90 -11.43
C THR A 4 -10.35 -21.61 -12.85
N GLU A 5 -11.26 -21.49 -13.80
CA GLU A 5 -10.94 -21.11 -15.18
C GLU A 5 -10.32 -19.69 -15.22
N GLY A 6 -9.39 -19.46 -16.16
CA GLY A 6 -8.77 -18.14 -16.38
C GLY A 6 -7.65 -17.74 -15.41
N ILE A 7 -7.29 -18.60 -14.44
CA ILE A 7 -6.24 -18.27 -13.44
C ILE A 7 -4.87 -18.00 -14.06
N PHE A 8 -4.53 -18.68 -15.16
CA PHE A 8 -3.25 -18.48 -15.85
C PHE A 8 -3.22 -17.11 -16.52
N ASP A 9 -4.27 -16.75 -17.25
CA ASP A 9 -4.38 -15.45 -17.93
C ASP A 9 -4.42 -14.30 -16.92
N TYR A 10 -5.14 -14.47 -15.82
CA TYR A 10 -5.15 -13.53 -14.70
C TYR A 10 -3.75 -13.30 -14.11
N ALA A 11 -3.03 -14.39 -13.83
CA ALA A 11 -1.66 -14.31 -13.32
C ALA A 11 -0.71 -13.69 -14.35
N ALA A 12 -0.81 -14.07 -15.62
CA ALA A 12 -0.01 -13.54 -16.71
C ALA A 12 -0.24 -12.04 -16.93
N ALA A 13 -1.50 -11.58 -16.86
CA ALA A 13 -1.85 -10.17 -16.97
C ALA A 13 -1.26 -9.33 -15.81
N ILE A 14 -1.37 -9.81 -14.56
CA ILE A 14 -0.83 -9.11 -13.39
C ILE A 14 0.70 -9.09 -13.40
N GLY A 15 1.31 -10.23 -13.73
CA GLY A 15 2.75 -10.34 -13.91
C GLY A 15 3.25 -9.41 -15.01
N GLY A 16 2.59 -9.46 -16.17
CA GLY A 16 2.87 -8.60 -17.33
C GLY A 16 2.77 -7.11 -16.99
N ALA A 17 1.68 -6.67 -16.37
CA ALA A 17 1.49 -5.27 -15.99
C ALA A 17 2.57 -4.77 -15.00
N THR A 18 2.98 -5.62 -14.05
CA THR A 18 4.07 -5.31 -13.11
C THR A 18 5.41 -5.20 -13.83
N ILE A 19 5.69 -6.09 -14.78
CA ILE A 19 6.90 -6.06 -15.61
C ILE A 19 6.91 -4.80 -16.50
N THR A 20 5.78 -4.45 -17.13
CA THR A 20 5.66 -3.22 -17.92
C THR A 20 5.90 -1.98 -17.06
N ALA A 21 5.33 -1.92 -15.85
CA ALA A 21 5.57 -0.81 -14.93
C ALA A 21 7.05 -0.71 -14.51
N ALA A 22 7.73 -1.85 -14.30
CA ALA A 22 9.17 -1.87 -14.06
C ALA A 22 9.97 -1.40 -15.29
N GLN A 23 9.57 -1.81 -16.50
CA GLN A 23 10.21 -1.35 -17.74
C GLN A 23 10.09 0.17 -17.90
N CYS A 24 8.94 0.76 -17.58
CA CYS A 24 8.77 2.23 -17.58
C CYS A 24 9.74 2.95 -16.64
N LEU A 25 10.07 2.33 -15.49
CA LEU A 25 11.05 2.87 -14.55
C LEU A 25 12.49 2.71 -15.08
N ILE A 26 12.82 1.56 -15.67
CA ILE A 26 14.14 1.29 -16.28
C ILE A 26 14.42 2.25 -17.43
N ASP A 27 13.42 2.49 -18.29
CA ASP A 27 13.53 3.39 -19.45
C ASP A 27 13.53 4.88 -19.05
N GLY A 28 13.38 5.19 -17.77
CA GLY A 28 13.35 6.56 -17.26
C GLY A 28 12.10 7.35 -17.68
N MET A 29 11.05 6.68 -18.18
CA MET A 29 9.79 7.33 -18.59
C MET A 29 9.04 7.95 -17.40
N CYS A 30 9.24 7.40 -16.20
CA CYS A 30 8.65 7.91 -14.97
C CYS A 30 9.55 7.59 -13.75
N LYS A 31 9.38 8.35 -12.66
CA LYS A 31 9.94 7.99 -11.34
C LYS A 31 9.01 7.13 -10.50
N VAL A 32 7.71 7.15 -10.79
CA VAL A 32 6.69 6.36 -10.08
C VAL A 32 5.82 5.67 -11.12
N ALA A 33 5.69 4.34 -11.00
CA ALA A 33 4.77 3.53 -11.80
C ALA A 33 3.81 2.79 -10.87
N ILE A 34 2.54 2.67 -11.25
CA ILE A 34 1.49 2.11 -10.37
C ILE A 34 0.84 0.91 -11.05
N ASN A 35 0.73 -0.21 -10.31
CA ASN A 35 -0.12 -1.35 -10.66
C ASN A 35 -0.90 -1.81 -9.41
N TRP A 36 -2.10 -1.26 -9.20
CA TRP A 36 -2.97 -1.63 -8.08
C TRP A 36 -3.44 -3.10 -8.11
N SER A 37 -3.40 -3.78 -9.27
CA SER A 37 -3.76 -5.20 -9.36
C SER A 37 -2.62 -6.16 -8.98
N GLY A 38 -1.41 -5.64 -8.78
CA GLY A 38 -0.23 -6.41 -8.34
C GLY A 38 -0.07 -6.44 -6.82
N GLY A 39 1.07 -6.95 -6.35
CA GLY A 39 1.41 -6.90 -4.92
C GLY A 39 0.89 -8.08 -4.08
N TRP A 40 0.80 -9.26 -4.68
CA TRP A 40 0.41 -10.52 -4.04
C TRP A 40 1.53 -11.06 -3.15
N HIS A 41 1.74 -10.41 -2.01
CA HIS A 41 2.88 -10.68 -1.14
C HIS A 41 2.47 -10.78 0.34
N HIS A 42 3.37 -11.30 1.17
CA HIS A 42 3.23 -11.33 2.62
C HIS A 42 4.45 -10.64 3.25
N ALA A 43 4.36 -9.36 3.63
CA ALA A 43 5.52 -8.63 4.21
C ALA A 43 5.14 -7.51 5.21
N LYS A 44 6.09 -7.11 6.08
CA LYS A 44 6.01 -6.02 7.09
C LYS A 44 7.26 -5.12 7.04
N ASN A 45 7.18 -3.86 7.50
CA ASN A 45 8.22 -2.84 7.23
C ASN A 45 8.83 -2.11 8.45
N VAL A 46 10.12 -1.79 8.32
CA VAL A 46 10.94 -0.82 9.08
C VAL A 46 11.82 -0.08 8.06
N LEU A 47 11.54 1.19 7.75
CA LEU A 47 12.00 1.80 6.48
C LEU A 47 13.27 2.66 6.58
N LYS A 48 13.47 3.40 7.68
CA LYS A 48 14.57 4.38 7.79
C LYS A 48 15.93 3.69 7.83
N GLU A 49 16.06 2.72 8.72
CA GLU A 49 17.32 2.01 8.95
C GLU A 49 17.66 1.10 7.75
N VAL A 50 16.65 0.59 7.04
CA VAL A 50 16.85 -0.17 5.79
C VAL A 50 17.44 0.73 4.70
N TYR A 51 16.93 1.95 4.53
CA TYR A 51 17.48 2.87 3.53
C TYR A 51 18.97 3.16 3.76
N GLN A 52 19.35 3.42 5.01
CA GLN A 52 20.74 3.72 5.36
C GLN A 52 21.67 2.52 5.19
N ALA A 53 21.23 1.33 5.59
CA ALA A 53 22.05 0.12 5.54
C ALA A 53 22.17 -0.44 4.11
N PHE A 54 21.09 -0.44 3.34
CA PHE A 54 21.03 -1.11 2.04
C PHE A 54 21.27 -0.17 0.84
N ASN A 55 21.09 1.14 1.00
CA ASN A 55 21.27 2.16 -0.06
C ASN A 55 20.57 1.79 -1.40
N PRO A 56 19.23 1.59 -1.39
CA PRO A 56 18.49 1.08 -2.54
C PRO A 56 18.62 2.00 -3.76
N LYS A 57 18.55 1.40 -4.96
CA LYS A 57 18.53 2.13 -6.25
C LYS A 57 17.15 2.24 -6.87
N ALA A 58 16.22 1.38 -6.45
CA ALA A 58 14.81 1.42 -6.78
C ALA A 58 14.02 0.86 -5.59
N VAL A 59 12.71 1.11 -5.56
CA VAL A 59 11.80 0.66 -4.52
C VAL A 59 10.61 -0.04 -5.16
N VAL A 60 10.21 -1.20 -4.62
CA VAL A 60 8.90 -1.78 -4.86
C VAL A 60 8.10 -1.64 -3.57
N LEU A 61 6.99 -0.91 -3.61
CA LEU A 61 6.15 -0.62 -2.45
C LEU A 61 4.76 -1.17 -2.68
N GLN A 62 4.44 -2.23 -1.96
CA GLN A 62 3.10 -2.81 -1.93
C GLN A 62 2.27 -2.16 -0.82
N LEU A 63 1.01 -1.84 -1.14
CA LEU A 63 0.10 -1.09 -0.29
C LEU A 63 -1.26 -1.80 -0.20
N GLY A 64 -1.25 -3.04 0.30
CA GLY A 64 -2.45 -3.79 0.65
C GLY A 64 -3.35 -2.97 1.58
N ALA A 65 -4.63 -2.87 1.23
CA ALA A 65 -5.66 -2.18 1.97
C ALA A 65 -6.33 -3.05 3.05
N ASP A 66 -5.92 -4.31 3.24
CA ASP A 66 -6.42 -5.19 4.32
C ASP A 66 -6.00 -4.76 5.74
N THR A 67 -5.18 -3.71 5.83
CA THR A 67 -4.83 -3.03 7.09
C THR A 67 -5.86 -1.97 7.52
N ILE A 68 -6.77 -1.59 6.62
CA ILE A 68 -7.71 -0.49 6.80
C ILE A 68 -8.85 -0.90 7.75
N ALA A 69 -9.29 0.06 8.58
CA ALA A 69 -10.44 -0.13 9.46
C ALA A 69 -11.69 -0.56 8.67
N GLY A 70 -12.42 -1.53 9.22
CA GLY A 70 -13.60 -2.11 8.56
C GLY A 70 -13.30 -3.19 7.52
N ASP A 71 -12.04 -3.61 7.37
CA ASP A 71 -11.70 -4.78 6.56
C ASP A 71 -12.14 -6.10 7.27
N PRO A 72 -12.69 -7.09 6.53
CA PRO A 72 -13.07 -8.40 7.06
C PRO A 72 -11.95 -9.17 7.78
N MET A 73 -10.68 -8.92 7.47
CA MET A 73 -9.54 -9.50 8.21
C MET A 73 -9.50 -9.05 9.67
N CYS A 74 -10.22 -7.97 10.01
CA CYS A 74 -10.54 -7.52 11.37
C CYS A 74 -9.32 -7.49 12.32
N SER A 75 -8.18 -7.12 11.77
CA SER A 75 -6.88 -7.16 12.45
C SER A 75 -6.44 -5.76 12.86
N PHE A 76 -6.10 -4.91 11.89
CA PHE A 76 -5.62 -3.55 12.11
C PHE A 76 -6.75 -2.52 12.12
N ASN A 77 -6.42 -1.28 12.47
CA ASN A 77 -7.36 -0.17 12.60
C ASN A 77 -6.84 1.10 11.88
N MET A 78 -6.18 0.92 10.72
CA MET A 78 -5.54 2.01 9.99
C MET A 78 -6.53 2.81 9.15
N THR A 79 -6.13 4.00 8.74
CA THR A 79 -6.82 4.80 7.71
C THR A 79 -5.88 5.02 6.51
N PRO A 80 -6.42 5.37 5.32
CA PRO A 80 -5.60 5.69 4.16
C PRO A 80 -4.58 6.81 4.43
N VAL A 81 -4.92 7.76 5.32
CA VAL A 81 -4.02 8.83 5.76
C VAL A 81 -2.78 8.28 6.44
N GLY A 82 -2.91 7.26 7.28
CA GLY A 82 -1.78 6.59 7.94
C GLY A 82 -0.83 5.94 6.93
N ILE A 83 -1.39 5.20 5.96
CA ILE A 83 -0.62 4.57 4.87
C ILE A 83 0.03 5.63 3.97
N GLY A 84 -0.69 6.73 3.69
CA GLY A 84 -0.20 7.86 2.90
C GLY A 84 1.03 8.55 3.52
N LYS A 85 1.19 8.54 4.85
CA LYS A 85 2.41 9.03 5.51
C LYS A 85 3.62 8.14 5.19
N CYS A 86 3.46 6.81 5.22
CA CYS A 86 4.51 5.86 4.83
C CYS A 86 4.89 6.03 3.34
N LEU A 87 3.88 6.17 2.47
CA LEU A 87 4.08 6.42 1.05
C LEU A 87 4.86 7.72 0.80
N LYS A 88 4.44 8.84 1.41
CA LYS A 88 5.16 10.13 1.30
C LYS A 88 6.61 10.02 1.75
N TYR A 89 6.89 9.30 2.84
CA TYR A 89 8.25 9.10 3.33
C TYR A 89 9.14 8.36 2.32
N ILE A 90 8.62 7.34 1.64
CA ILE A 90 9.36 6.61 0.60
C ILE A 90 9.57 7.49 -0.64
N LEU A 91 8.54 8.21 -1.09
CA LEU A 91 8.63 9.07 -2.27
C LEU A 91 9.65 10.22 -2.10
N GLN A 92 9.93 10.65 -0.87
CA GLN A 92 10.97 11.64 -0.56
C GLN A 92 12.38 11.17 -0.94
N TRP A 93 12.62 9.86 -1.05
CA TRP A 93 13.90 9.32 -1.51
C TRP A 93 14.15 9.56 -3.01
N GLN A 94 13.11 9.92 -3.77
CA GLN A 94 13.16 10.23 -5.20
C GLN A 94 13.79 9.13 -6.08
N LEU A 95 13.72 7.88 -5.61
CA LEU A 95 14.11 6.68 -6.34
C LEU A 95 12.99 6.23 -7.29
N ALA A 96 13.37 5.47 -8.32
CA ALA A 96 12.43 4.73 -9.14
C ALA A 96 11.55 3.84 -8.24
N THR A 97 10.23 4.11 -8.20
CA THR A 97 9.31 3.50 -7.25
C THR A 97 8.15 2.82 -7.97
N LEU A 98 8.06 1.50 -7.85
CA LEU A 98 6.94 0.70 -8.33
C LEU A 98 5.93 0.52 -7.20
N ILE A 99 4.72 1.07 -7.37
CA ILE A 99 3.62 0.98 -6.41
C ILE A 99 2.70 -0.18 -6.79
N LEU A 100 2.39 -1.04 -5.84
CA LEU A 100 1.51 -2.19 -6.01
C LEU A 100 0.35 -2.16 -5.01
N GLY A 101 -0.77 -2.81 -5.34
CA GLY A 101 -1.91 -2.98 -4.44
C GLY A 101 -1.73 -4.16 -3.50
N GLY A 102 -2.60 -5.17 -3.55
CA GLY A 102 -2.55 -6.39 -2.74
C GLY A 102 -3.88 -6.73 -2.07
N GLY A 103 -3.82 -7.28 -0.85
CA GLY A 103 -5.02 -7.61 -0.06
C GLY A 103 -5.88 -6.37 0.24
N GLY A 104 -7.18 -6.58 0.47
CA GLY A 104 -8.17 -5.52 0.64
C GLY A 104 -9.55 -6.08 0.36
N TYR A 105 -10.26 -6.49 1.41
CA TYR A 105 -11.43 -7.35 1.32
C TYR A 105 -12.73 -6.61 1.64
N ASN A 106 -12.64 -5.38 2.16
CA ASN A 106 -13.69 -4.39 1.98
C ASN A 106 -13.44 -3.60 0.68
N LEU A 107 -14.22 -3.88 -0.37
CA LEU A 107 -13.96 -3.38 -1.72
C LEU A 107 -14.06 -1.86 -1.82
N ALA A 108 -15.11 -1.25 -1.25
CA ALA A 108 -15.29 0.20 -1.27
C ALA A 108 -14.16 0.90 -0.49
N ASN A 109 -13.76 0.36 0.67
CA ASN A 109 -12.64 0.93 1.44
C ASN A 109 -11.29 0.74 0.76
N THR A 110 -11.10 -0.37 0.03
CA THR A 110 -9.92 -0.59 -0.80
C THR A 110 -9.85 0.45 -1.91
N ALA A 111 -10.96 0.70 -2.59
CA ALA A 111 -11.06 1.74 -3.61
C ALA A 111 -10.82 3.15 -3.04
N ARG A 112 -11.40 3.49 -1.87
CA ARG A 112 -11.10 4.74 -1.14
C ARG A 112 -9.60 4.88 -0.86
N CYS A 113 -8.99 3.81 -0.34
CA CYS A 113 -7.58 3.80 0.02
C CYS A 113 -6.67 4.06 -1.18
N TRP A 114 -6.79 3.26 -2.24
CA TRP A 114 -5.92 3.40 -3.42
C TRP A 114 -6.18 4.69 -4.21
N THR A 115 -7.41 5.21 -4.23
CA THR A 115 -7.73 6.52 -4.79
C THR A 115 -7.04 7.64 -4.01
N TYR A 116 -7.15 7.64 -2.68
CA TYR A 116 -6.47 8.60 -1.82
C TYR A 116 -4.93 8.54 -2.00
N LEU A 117 -4.35 7.34 -2.03
CA LEU A 117 -2.91 7.15 -2.21
C LEU A 117 -2.43 7.62 -3.59
N THR A 118 -3.25 7.47 -4.62
CA THR A 118 -2.98 8.04 -5.94
C THR A 118 -2.95 9.57 -5.88
N GLY A 119 -3.89 10.20 -5.16
CA GLY A 119 -3.85 11.64 -4.86
C GLY A 119 -2.56 12.07 -4.15
N VAL A 120 -2.11 11.28 -3.17
CA VAL A 120 -0.83 11.49 -2.47
C VAL A 120 0.37 11.46 -3.42
N ILE A 121 0.43 10.50 -4.34
CA ILE A 121 1.51 10.38 -5.34
C ILE A 121 1.53 11.62 -6.24
N LEU A 122 0.35 12.11 -6.64
CA LEU A 122 0.19 13.29 -7.49
C LEU A 122 0.35 14.62 -6.74
N GLY A 123 0.53 14.60 -5.42
CA GLY A 123 0.55 15.82 -4.60
C GLY A 123 -0.78 16.57 -4.60
N LYS A 124 -1.91 15.85 -4.75
CA LYS A 124 -3.26 16.41 -4.78
C LYS A 124 -4.04 16.05 -3.53
N THR A 125 -4.73 17.04 -2.97
CA THR A 125 -5.81 16.81 -2.02
C THR A 125 -7.09 16.56 -2.81
N LEU A 126 -7.75 15.44 -2.56
CA LEU A 126 -9.00 15.06 -3.22
C LEU A 126 -10.19 15.58 -2.41
N SER A 127 -11.35 15.72 -3.07
CA SER A 127 -12.62 15.99 -2.37
C SER A 127 -12.95 14.86 -1.39
N SER A 128 -13.60 15.22 -0.29
CA SER A 128 -14.21 14.23 0.61
C SER A 128 -15.41 13.56 -0.06
N GLU A 129 -16.23 14.32 -0.80
CA GLU A 129 -17.39 13.79 -1.51
C GLU A 129 -16.96 12.83 -2.64
N ILE A 130 -17.51 11.61 -2.61
CA ILE A 130 -17.33 10.64 -3.69
C ILE A 130 -18.12 11.16 -4.91
N PRO A 131 -17.48 11.35 -6.07
CA PRO A 131 -18.19 11.77 -7.28
C PRO A 131 -19.11 10.65 -7.77
N ASP A 132 -20.17 11.00 -8.51
CA ASP A 132 -21.03 10.01 -9.14
C ASP A 132 -20.25 9.14 -10.16
N HIS A 133 -20.47 7.83 -10.11
CA HIS A 133 -19.83 6.83 -10.98
C HIS A 133 -20.56 5.48 -10.89
N GLU A 134 -20.18 4.51 -11.73
CA GLU A 134 -20.84 3.20 -11.87
C GLU A 134 -21.16 2.47 -10.54
N PHE A 135 -20.25 2.55 -9.57
CA PHE A 135 -20.35 1.87 -8.27
C PHE A 135 -20.64 2.83 -7.11
N PHE A 136 -21.17 4.04 -7.37
CA PHE A 136 -21.40 5.10 -6.38
C PHE A 136 -22.17 4.61 -5.14
N THR A 137 -23.20 3.78 -5.35
CA THR A 137 -24.04 3.23 -4.27
C THR A 137 -23.28 2.34 -3.29
N ALA A 138 -22.14 1.77 -3.68
CA ALA A 138 -21.28 0.98 -2.80
C ALA A 138 -20.59 1.83 -1.70
N TYR A 139 -20.61 3.16 -1.82
CA TYR A 139 -19.97 4.09 -0.89
C TYR A 139 -20.94 4.60 0.18
N GLY A 140 -22.20 4.19 0.14
CA GLY A 140 -23.20 4.53 1.16
C GLY A 140 -22.86 3.97 2.54
N PRO A 141 -23.48 4.52 3.61
CA PRO A 141 -24.46 5.60 3.56
C PRO A 141 -23.84 7.01 3.45
N ASP A 142 -22.53 7.14 3.68
CA ASP A 142 -21.91 8.45 3.90
C ASP A 142 -21.38 9.11 2.61
N TYR A 143 -21.05 8.31 1.58
CA TYR A 143 -20.55 8.79 0.28
C TYR A 143 -19.32 9.70 0.39
N VAL A 144 -18.47 9.45 1.39
CA VAL A 144 -17.19 10.15 1.60
C VAL A 144 -15.98 9.26 1.34
N LEU A 145 -14.85 9.88 1.03
CA LEU A 145 -13.56 9.24 0.77
C LEU A 145 -12.85 8.79 2.06
N GLU A 146 -13.07 9.50 3.15
CA GLU A 146 -12.47 9.21 4.45
C GLU A 146 -12.96 7.89 5.04
N ILE A 147 -12.10 7.28 5.86
CA ILE A 147 -12.40 6.07 6.62
C ILE A 147 -12.12 6.35 8.09
N THR A 148 -13.12 6.11 8.93
CA THR A 148 -13.04 6.31 10.37
C THR A 148 -12.48 5.05 11.05
N PRO A 149 -11.51 5.18 11.97
CA PRO A 149 -11.09 4.07 12.82
C PRO A 149 -12.26 3.51 13.63
N SER A 150 -12.27 2.21 13.85
CA SER A 150 -13.18 1.56 14.80
C SER A 150 -12.78 1.85 16.25
N CYS A 151 -13.69 1.59 17.20
CA CYS A 151 -13.43 1.70 18.65
C CYS A 151 -12.59 0.54 19.23
N ARG A 152 -11.84 -0.19 18.40
CA ARG A 152 -11.03 -1.33 18.86
C ARG A 152 -9.80 -0.85 19.64
N PRO A 153 -9.46 -1.49 20.77
CA PRO A 153 -8.24 -1.17 21.50
C PRO A 153 -7.00 -1.56 20.69
N ASP A 154 -5.97 -0.71 20.74
CA ASP A 154 -4.65 -1.08 20.27
C ASP A 154 -4.03 -2.09 21.23
N ARG A 155 -3.54 -3.21 20.70
CA ARG A 155 -2.89 -4.29 21.47
C ARG A 155 -1.36 -4.26 21.32
N ASN A 156 -0.82 -3.28 20.61
CA ASN A 156 0.61 -3.12 20.42
C ASN A 156 1.21 -2.41 21.65
N GLU A 157 1.73 -3.20 22.57
CA GLU A 157 2.40 -2.66 23.76
C GLU A 157 3.68 -1.88 23.36
N PRO A 158 3.87 -0.63 23.84
CA PRO A 158 5.01 0.21 23.45
C PRO A 158 6.38 -0.45 23.67
N HIS A 159 6.54 -1.17 24.79
CA HIS A 159 7.79 -1.86 25.11
C HIS A 159 8.10 -2.98 24.10
N ARG A 160 7.07 -3.69 23.62
CA ARG A 160 7.23 -4.77 22.64
C ARG A 160 7.59 -4.22 21.27
N ILE A 161 6.97 -3.12 20.86
CA ILE A 161 7.33 -2.41 19.62
C ILE A 161 8.79 -1.97 19.67
N GLN A 162 9.22 -1.36 20.78
CA GLN A 162 10.62 -0.95 20.93
C GLN A 162 11.60 -2.14 20.88
N GLN A 163 11.24 -3.28 21.50
CA GLN A 163 12.05 -4.49 21.45
C GLN A 163 12.22 -5.01 20.01
N ILE A 164 11.13 -5.04 19.22
CA ILE A 164 11.16 -5.46 17.81
C ILE A 164 12.02 -4.51 16.98
N LEU A 165 11.86 -3.20 17.17
CA LEU A 165 12.67 -2.19 16.48
C LEU A 165 14.16 -2.34 16.79
N ASN A 166 14.52 -2.58 18.06
CA ASN A 166 15.91 -2.80 18.46
C ASN A 166 16.49 -4.07 17.84
N TYR A 167 15.70 -5.14 17.75
CA TYR A 167 16.11 -6.39 17.11
C TYR A 167 16.41 -6.19 15.61
N ILE A 168 15.50 -5.54 14.89
CA ILE A 168 15.68 -5.23 13.47
C ILE A 168 16.90 -4.34 13.25
N LYS A 169 17.09 -3.32 14.09
CA LYS A 169 18.28 -2.45 14.08
C LYS A 169 19.57 -3.23 14.31
N GLY A 170 19.56 -4.22 15.20
CA GLY A 170 20.70 -5.11 15.42
C GLY A 170 21.06 -5.87 14.14
N ASN A 171 20.06 -6.48 13.50
CA ASN A 171 20.25 -7.25 12.27
C ASN A 171 20.78 -6.38 11.12
N LEU A 172 20.26 -5.16 10.97
CA LEU A 172 20.66 -4.25 9.91
C LEU A 172 22.13 -3.80 9.98
N LYS A 173 22.80 -3.94 11.14
CA LYS A 173 24.24 -3.69 11.26
C LYS A 173 25.11 -4.69 10.50
N HIS A 174 24.54 -5.82 10.09
CA HIS A 174 25.23 -6.87 9.35
C HIS A 174 24.96 -6.83 7.84
N VAL A 175 24.17 -5.84 7.37
CA VAL A 175 23.97 -5.62 5.94
C VAL A 175 25.26 -5.05 5.35
N VAL A 176 25.80 -5.75 4.36
CA VAL A 176 26.98 -5.39 3.56
C VAL A 176 26.58 -4.76 2.24
#